data_AF-A0AAW5CC23-F1
#
_entry.id   AF-A0AAW5CC23-F1
#
_cell.length_a   1.000
_cell.length_b   1.000
_cell.length_c   1.000
_cell.angle_alpha   90.00
_cell.angle_beta   90.00
_cell.angle_gamma   90.00
#
_symmetry.space_group_name_H-M   'P 1'
#
loop_
_entity.id
_entity.type
_entity.pdbx_description
1 polymer ?
#
loop_
_entity_poly.entity_id
_entity_poly.type
_entity_poly.pdbx_seq_one_letter_code
_entity_poly.pdbx_strand_id
1 'polypeptide(L)'
;LYIPPTEEEVMLIQPNNVTFGQYSVTEWQENLLTLISDQIQQHMTREKQLPKDLFNQPVVEIKCDEAGGKNNKSKVLKEAIAMMRKNFSFRWVHPNIHQTVETFGVVITTVHNIKGTNRVALTLNPWAIPFLLYYGTGVGGTRYGKNIALTLRGNYTKRLYKIICSQRDRREYYYSIEQFCKDLEIPASYSNAQIDQKVLRPAQTRIKESEADVWFDYKFICKTPKKGQKPKADTIILFIHARNPQELRGDQQQQYSFD
;
A
#
# COMPACT_ATOMS: atom_id res chain seq x y z
N LEU A 1 -26.74 -19.43 11.61
CA LEU A 1 -25.49 -20.18 11.84
C LEU A 1 -24.38 -19.38 11.15
N TYR A 2 -23.63 -18.63 11.96
CA TYR A 2 -22.48 -17.86 11.50
C TYR A 2 -21.34 -18.85 11.24
N ILE A 3 -20.91 -18.93 9.99
CA ILE A 3 -19.66 -19.60 9.63
C ILE A 3 -18.63 -18.47 9.58
N PRO A 4 -17.69 -18.36 10.53
CA PRO A 4 -16.60 -17.40 10.44
C PRO A 4 -15.82 -17.65 9.15
N PRO A 5 -15.27 -16.62 8.49
CA PRO A 5 -14.40 -16.83 7.35
C PRO A 5 -13.23 -17.71 7.78
N THR A 6 -13.11 -18.85 7.10
CA THR A 6 -12.04 -19.83 7.21
C THR A 6 -10.73 -19.25 6.66
N GLU A 7 -9.64 -19.44 7.42
CA GLU A 7 -8.34 -18.75 7.39
C GLU A 7 -8.42 -17.31 7.93
N GLU A 8 -7.75 -17.06 9.07
CA GLU A 8 -7.56 -15.72 9.60
C GLU A 8 -6.99 -14.81 8.51
N GLU A 9 -7.78 -13.83 8.04
CA GLU A 9 -7.32 -12.89 7.04
C GLU A 9 -6.15 -12.10 7.65
N VAL A 10 -4.95 -12.30 7.10
CA VAL A 10 -3.75 -11.60 7.57
C VAL A 10 -3.90 -10.11 7.25
N MET A 11 -4.21 -9.34 8.28
CA MET A 11 -4.37 -7.89 8.18
C MET A 11 -3.01 -7.21 8.30
N LEU A 12 -2.63 -6.49 7.25
CA LEU A 12 -1.46 -5.65 7.25
C LEU A 12 -1.84 -4.23 7.58
N ILE A 13 -0.99 -3.59 8.36
CA ILE A 13 -1.08 -2.16 8.56
C ILE A 13 0.03 -1.49 7.71
N GLN A 14 -0.24 -0.28 7.21
CA GLN A 14 0.73 0.56 6.50
C GLN A 14 0.45 2.04 6.83
N PRO A 15 1.47 2.91 6.94
CA PRO A 15 1.28 4.32 7.21
C PRO A 15 0.59 5.06 6.05
N ASN A 16 -0.26 6.05 6.39
CA ASN A 16 -0.98 6.84 5.39
C ASN A 16 -0.04 7.56 4.41
N ASN A 17 1.08 8.09 4.88
CA ASN A 17 2.13 8.71 4.06
C ASN A 17 2.73 7.75 3.02
N VAL A 18 2.72 6.43 3.26
CA VAL A 18 3.07 5.45 2.23
C VAL A 18 1.88 5.19 1.32
N THR A 19 0.67 5.05 1.88
CA THR A 19 -0.54 4.83 1.06
C THR A 19 -0.76 5.95 0.03
N PHE A 20 -0.49 7.20 0.41
CA PHE A 20 -0.56 8.39 -0.45
C PHE A 20 0.82 8.83 -0.99
N GLY A 21 1.88 8.09 -0.67
CA GLY A 21 3.24 8.44 -1.05
C GLY A 21 3.46 8.30 -2.56
N GLN A 22 4.20 9.24 -3.14
CA GLN A 22 4.59 9.17 -4.55
C GLN A 22 5.77 8.21 -4.72
N TYR A 23 5.48 6.94 -4.98
CA TYR A 23 6.50 6.01 -5.43
C TYR A 23 5.94 5.15 -6.57
N SER A 24 6.54 5.31 -7.74
CA SER A 24 6.21 4.52 -8.91
C SER A 24 6.61 3.08 -8.69
N VAL A 25 5.65 2.20 -8.43
CA VAL A 25 5.88 0.77 -8.26
C VAL A 25 5.01 -0.02 -9.22
N THR A 26 5.59 -1.08 -9.76
CA THR A 26 4.85 -2.06 -10.56
C THR A 26 3.98 -2.91 -9.65
N GLU A 27 3.00 -3.60 -10.23
CA GLU A 27 2.16 -4.60 -9.55
C GLU A 27 2.99 -5.60 -8.73
N TRP A 28 4.11 -6.04 -9.30
CA TRP A 28 5.02 -6.99 -8.68
C TRP A 28 5.79 -6.39 -7.53
N GLN A 29 6.19 -5.11 -7.65
CA GLN A 29 6.87 -4.38 -6.59
C GLN A 29 5.91 -4.10 -5.42
N GLU A 30 4.63 -3.82 -5.68
CA GLU A 30 3.62 -3.74 -4.62
C GLU A 30 3.41 -5.07 -3.90
N ASN A 31 3.44 -6.20 -4.62
CA ASN A 31 3.39 -7.52 -3.98
C ASN A 31 4.61 -7.75 -3.09
N LEU A 32 5.81 -7.38 -3.55
CA LEU A 32 7.03 -7.44 -2.75
C LEU A 32 6.93 -6.58 -1.49
N LEU A 33 6.47 -5.32 -1.61
CA LEU A 33 6.26 -4.43 -0.46
C LEU A 33 5.25 -5.03 0.53
N THR A 34 4.17 -5.63 0.04
CA THR A 34 3.15 -6.28 0.87
C THR A 34 3.75 -7.44 1.68
N LEU A 35 4.58 -8.29 1.05
CA LEU A 35 5.25 -9.41 1.74
C LEU A 35 6.37 -8.96 2.67
N ILE A 36 7.07 -7.88 2.33
CA ILE A 36 8.05 -7.24 3.21
C ILE A 36 7.35 -6.73 4.47
N SER A 37 6.27 -5.97 4.32
CA SER A 37 5.50 -5.42 5.44
C SER A 37 4.95 -6.51 6.35
N ASP A 38 4.48 -7.63 5.78
CA ASP A 38 4.01 -8.80 6.53
C ASP A 38 5.10 -9.40 7.43
N GLN A 39 6.26 -9.71 6.87
CA GLN A 39 7.33 -10.35 7.64
C GLN A 39 7.94 -9.42 8.69
N ILE A 40 8.07 -8.13 8.39
CA ILE A 40 8.55 -7.17 9.40
C ILE A 40 7.51 -7.05 10.52
N GLN A 41 6.21 -6.99 10.22
CA GLN A 41 5.18 -6.93 11.26
C GLN A 41 5.23 -8.17 12.15
N GLN A 42 5.26 -9.38 11.59
CA GLN A 42 5.44 -10.63 12.36
C GLN A 42 6.71 -10.63 13.22
N HIS A 43 7.77 -9.97 12.75
CA HIS A 43 9.00 -9.82 13.52
C HIS A 43 8.86 -8.85 14.69
N MET A 44 8.24 -7.69 14.44
CA MET A 44 8.00 -6.68 15.47
C MET A 44 7.03 -7.18 16.54
N THR A 45 6.03 -8.00 16.18
CA THR A 45 5.07 -8.63 17.10
C THR A 45 5.61 -9.88 17.79
N ARG A 46 6.87 -10.26 17.53
CA ARG A 46 7.53 -11.47 18.06
C ARG A 46 6.87 -12.79 17.65
N GLU A 47 5.96 -12.79 16.68
CA GLU A 47 5.38 -14.00 16.10
C GLU A 47 6.43 -14.82 15.35
N LYS A 48 7.35 -14.13 14.65
CA LYS A 48 8.38 -14.78 13.84
C LYS A 48 9.67 -13.98 13.77
N GLN A 49 10.80 -14.58 14.15
CA GLN A 49 12.09 -13.92 13.96
C GLN A 49 12.51 -13.90 12.49
N LEU A 50 13.02 -12.76 12.02
CA LEU A 50 13.68 -12.70 10.71
C LEU A 50 14.99 -13.49 10.76
N PRO A 51 15.29 -14.31 9.74
CA PRO A 51 16.61 -14.90 9.60
C PRO A 51 17.66 -13.79 9.45
N LYS A 52 18.91 -14.15 9.74
CA LYS A 52 20.04 -13.23 9.61
C LYS A 52 21.03 -13.74 8.58
N ASP A 53 21.68 -12.83 7.88
CA ASP A 53 22.76 -13.16 6.95
C ASP A 53 24.10 -13.42 7.67
N LEU A 54 25.15 -13.66 6.88
CA LEU A 54 26.52 -13.90 7.36
C LEU A 54 27.10 -12.72 8.17
N PHE A 55 26.53 -11.52 8.03
CA PHE A 55 26.94 -10.30 8.72
C PHE A 55 25.95 -9.91 9.83
N ASN A 56 25.11 -10.86 10.25
CA ASN A 56 24.12 -10.69 11.31
C ASN A 56 23.06 -9.60 10.99
N GLN A 57 22.86 -9.27 9.70
CA GLN A 57 21.79 -8.38 9.24
C GLN A 57 20.49 -9.15 9.06
N PRO A 58 19.34 -8.61 9.48
CA PRO A 58 18.04 -9.26 9.27
C PRO A 58 17.69 -9.31 7.78
N VAL A 59 17.13 -10.44 7.36
CA VAL A 59 16.75 -10.72 5.97
C VAL A 59 15.28 -11.08 5.89
N VAL A 60 14.58 -10.50 4.91
CA VAL A 60 13.20 -10.88 4.55
C VAL A 60 13.25 -11.93 3.45
N GLU A 61 12.72 -13.12 3.70
CA GLU A 61 12.72 -14.22 2.74
C GLU A 61 11.37 -14.37 2.03
N ILE A 62 11.32 -14.00 0.76
CA ILE A 62 10.10 -14.06 -0.05
C ILE A 62 10.02 -15.36 -0.82
N LYS A 63 8.89 -16.07 -0.68
CA LYS A 63 8.50 -17.15 -1.58
C LYS A 63 7.95 -16.56 -2.88
N CYS A 64 8.58 -16.84 -4.01
CA CYS A 64 8.24 -16.16 -5.27
C CYS A 64 6.82 -16.50 -5.77
N ASP A 65 6.31 -17.69 -5.44
CA ASP A 65 4.92 -18.06 -5.78
C ASP A 65 3.89 -17.16 -5.10
N GLU A 66 4.21 -16.65 -3.92
CA GLU A 66 3.34 -15.74 -3.16
C GLU A 66 3.35 -14.34 -3.77
N ALA A 67 4.51 -13.91 -4.26
CA ALA A 67 4.68 -12.59 -4.87
C ALA A 67 4.09 -12.48 -6.28
N GLY A 68 3.93 -13.60 -7.00
CA GLY A 68 3.49 -13.53 -8.40
C GLY A 68 3.03 -14.82 -9.04
N GLY A 69 2.65 -15.83 -8.25
CA GLY A 69 2.19 -17.13 -8.76
C GLY A 69 3.32 -18.06 -9.21
N LYS A 70 2.93 -19.29 -9.56
CA LYS A 70 3.86 -20.38 -9.89
C LYS A 70 4.81 -20.02 -11.03
N ASN A 71 6.07 -20.46 -10.91
CA ASN A 71 7.11 -20.36 -11.94
C ASN A 71 7.57 -18.93 -12.32
N ASN A 72 7.28 -17.93 -11.48
CA ASN A 72 7.62 -16.54 -11.78
C ASN A 72 8.88 -16.01 -11.08
N LYS A 73 9.72 -16.88 -10.50
CA LYS A 73 10.93 -16.47 -9.77
C LYS A 73 11.85 -15.51 -10.54
N SER A 74 12.06 -15.72 -11.83
CA SER A 74 12.90 -14.83 -12.65
C SER A 74 12.34 -13.40 -12.70
N LYS A 75 11.02 -13.28 -12.83
CA LYS A 75 10.32 -12.00 -12.84
C LYS A 75 10.35 -11.34 -11.47
N VAL A 76 10.06 -12.10 -10.40
CA VAL A 76 10.15 -11.61 -9.01
C VAL A 76 11.55 -11.09 -8.70
N LEU A 77 12.59 -11.84 -9.06
CA LEU A 77 13.98 -11.42 -8.88
C LEU A 77 14.31 -10.14 -9.64
N LYS A 78 13.89 -10.02 -10.90
CA LYS A 78 14.08 -8.81 -11.70
C LYS A 78 13.44 -7.58 -11.05
N GLU A 79 12.21 -7.73 -10.54
CA GLU A 79 11.48 -6.62 -9.90
C GLU A 79 12.10 -6.24 -8.54
N ALA A 80 12.57 -7.22 -7.76
CA ALA A 80 13.31 -6.99 -6.53
C ALA A 80 14.64 -6.24 -6.77
N ILE A 81 15.40 -6.63 -7.80
CA ILE A 81 16.62 -5.90 -8.20
C ILE A 81 16.28 -4.47 -8.65
N ALA A 82 15.17 -4.30 -9.39
CA ALA A 82 14.72 -2.96 -9.80
C ALA A 82 14.34 -2.07 -8.61
N MET A 83 13.84 -2.66 -7.51
CA MET A 83 13.52 -1.94 -6.27
C MET A 83 14.77 -1.43 -5.52
N MET A 84 15.96 -1.97 -5.78
CA MET A 84 17.20 -1.43 -5.20
C MET A 84 17.50 0.01 -5.66
N ARG A 85 16.85 0.47 -6.74
CA ARG A 85 16.97 1.84 -7.27
C ARG A 85 15.82 2.75 -6.82
N LYS A 86 14.91 2.25 -5.98
CA LYS A 86 13.77 3.03 -5.49
C LYS A 86 14.18 3.78 -4.23
N ASN A 87 14.29 5.09 -4.38
CA ASN A 87 14.60 5.98 -3.28
C ASN A 87 13.32 6.29 -2.50
N PHE A 88 13.45 6.41 -1.19
CA PHE A 88 12.49 7.07 -0.33
C PHE A 88 13.12 8.34 0.24
N SER A 89 12.26 9.26 0.67
CA SER A 89 12.69 10.38 1.49
C SER A 89 11.60 10.76 2.47
N PHE A 90 12.01 11.26 3.64
CA PHE A 90 11.10 11.85 4.62
C PHE A 90 11.83 12.89 5.46
N ARG A 91 11.04 13.73 6.12
CA ARG A 91 11.54 14.71 7.08
C ARG A 91 11.16 14.29 8.49
N TRP A 92 12.05 14.55 9.43
CA TRP A 92 11.79 14.37 10.85
C TRP A 92 12.55 15.44 11.64
N VAL A 93 12.10 15.71 12.87
CA VAL A 93 12.79 16.65 13.77
C VAL A 93 13.72 15.85 14.66
N HIS A 94 15.01 16.18 14.64
CA HIS A 94 15.98 15.47 15.47
C HIS A 94 15.75 15.80 16.96
N PRO A 95 15.62 14.80 17.86
CA PRO A 95 15.20 15.01 19.24
C PRO A 95 16.18 15.90 20.03
N ASN A 96 17.49 15.75 19.78
CA ASN A 96 18.50 16.52 20.52
C ASN A 96 18.76 17.92 19.94
N ILE A 97 18.99 18.03 18.62
CA ILE A 97 19.35 19.32 18.00
C ILE A 97 18.13 20.15 17.57
N HIS A 98 16.91 19.61 17.65
CA HIS A 98 15.65 20.28 17.32
C HIS A 98 15.59 20.86 15.90
N GLN A 99 16.44 20.37 14.99
CA GLN A 99 16.46 20.76 13.58
C GLN A 99 15.71 19.74 12.74
N THR A 100 15.08 20.23 11.67
CA THR A 100 14.51 19.38 10.63
C THR A 100 15.63 18.68 9.88
N VAL A 101 15.60 17.35 9.89
CA VAL A 101 16.49 16.48 9.12
C VAL A 101 15.72 15.93 7.93
N GLU A 102 16.31 16.06 6.75
CA GLU A 102 15.86 15.36 5.56
C GLU A 102 16.65 14.05 5.42
N THR A 103 15.95 12.93 5.36
CA THR A 103 16.57 11.61 5.18
C THR A 103 16.24 11.08 3.80
N PHE A 104 17.25 10.57 3.10
CA PHE A 104 17.16 9.96 1.78
C PHE A 104 17.78 8.56 1.86
N GLY A 105 17.16 7.59 1.21
CA GLY A 105 17.69 6.23 1.20
C GLY A 105 17.00 5.35 0.16
N VAL A 106 17.44 4.11 0.05
CA VAL A 106 16.79 3.06 -0.76
C VAL A 106 16.08 2.06 0.13
N VAL A 107 14.99 1.47 -0.35
CA VAL A 107 14.21 0.48 0.43
C VAL A 107 14.98 -0.83 0.62
N ILE A 108 15.48 -1.39 -0.49
CA ILE A 108 16.21 -2.65 -0.52
C ILE A 108 17.69 -2.35 -0.79
N THR A 109 18.56 -2.78 0.12
CA THR A 109 20.01 -2.61 -0.01
C THR A 109 20.66 -3.78 -0.73
N THR A 110 20.13 -5.00 -0.57
CA THR A 110 20.70 -6.21 -1.18
C THR A 110 19.61 -7.23 -1.53
N VAL A 111 19.80 -7.94 -2.64
CA VAL A 111 18.92 -9.00 -3.12
C VAL A 111 19.73 -10.28 -3.31
N HIS A 112 19.32 -11.35 -2.63
CA HIS A 112 19.90 -12.67 -2.70
C HIS A 112 18.99 -13.62 -3.47
N ASN A 113 19.48 -14.19 -4.56
CA ASN A 113 18.82 -15.29 -5.25
C ASN A 113 19.22 -16.62 -4.62
N ILE A 114 18.33 -17.24 -3.85
CA ILE A 114 18.58 -18.56 -3.25
C ILE A 114 18.45 -19.62 -4.34
N LYS A 115 19.57 -19.98 -4.98
CA LYS A 115 19.62 -20.95 -6.10
C LYS A 115 19.03 -22.31 -5.69
N GLY A 116 18.44 -23.02 -6.65
CA GLY A 116 17.79 -24.32 -6.40
C GLY A 116 16.47 -24.26 -5.63
N THR A 117 16.03 -23.08 -5.18
CA THR A 117 14.77 -22.88 -4.46
C THR A 117 13.84 -21.90 -5.17
N ASN A 118 12.61 -21.78 -4.69
CA ASN A 118 11.66 -20.75 -5.12
C ASN A 118 11.70 -19.47 -4.26
N ARG A 119 12.84 -19.15 -3.66
CA ARG A 119 12.98 -18.03 -2.71
C ARG A 119 13.94 -16.96 -3.20
N VAL A 120 13.67 -15.73 -2.78
CA VAL A 120 14.60 -14.60 -2.81
C VAL A 120 14.69 -14.01 -1.40
N ALA A 121 15.89 -13.57 -1.01
CA ALA A 121 16.14 -12.97 0.29
C ALA A 121 16.48 -11.48 0.08
N LEU A 122 15.94 -10.60 0.92
CA LEU A 122 16.09 -9.16 0.79
C LEU A 122 16.65 -8.58 2.08
N THR A 123 17.70 -7.79 1.96
CA THR A 123 18.18 -6.93 3.06
C THR A 123 17.59 -5.55 2.88
N LEU A 124 17.00 -5.02 3.94
CA LEU A 124 16.33 -3.73 3.93
C LEU A 124 17.22 -2.66 4.56
N ASN A 125 17.05 -1.42 4.10
CA ASN A 125 17.57 -0.29 4.84
C ASN A 125 16.75 -0.10 6.12
N PRO A 126 17.36 -0.08 7.32
CA PRO A 126 16.62 0.14 8.56
C PRO A 126 15.80 1.43 8.58
N TRP A 127 16.28 2.49 7.91
CA TRP A 127 15.55 3.75 7.76
C TRP A 127 14.32 3.66 6.86
N ALA A 128 14.22 2.60 6.04
CA ALA A 128 13.01 2.32 5.27
C ALA A 128 11.90 1.72 6.14
N ILE A 129 12.21 1.14 7.30
CA ILE A 129 11.20 0.50 8.17
C ILE A 129 10.19 1.53 8.70
N PRO A 130 10.60 2.66 9.29
CA PRO A 130 9.66 3.71 9.65
C PRO A 130 8.91 4.24 8.42
N PHE A 131 9.59 4.40 7.29
CA PHE A 131 8.89 4.77 6.07
C PHE A 131 7.77 3.77 5.75
N LEU A 132 8.04 2.47 5.68
CA LEU A 132 7.09 1.43 5.27
C LEU A 132 6.00 1.10 6.30
N LEU A 133 6.27 1.29 7.60
CA LEU A 133 5.47 0.73 8.69
C LEU A 133 5.17 1.69 9.85
N TYR A 134 5.72 2.90 9.92
CA TYR A 134 5.62 3.72 11.12
C TYR A 134 4.18 3.93 11.65
N TYR A 135 3.96 3.41 12.87
CA TYR A 135 2.83 3.66 13.75
C TYR A 135 3.29 4.57 14.88
N GLY A 136 2.95 5.85 14.81
CA GLY A 136 2.97 6.76 15.95
C GLY A 136 1.56 6.97 16.50
N THR A 137 1.46 7.42 17.75
CA THR A 137 0.20 7.91 18.30
C THR A 137 -0.33 9.07 17.44
N GLY A 138 -1.52 8.89 16.84
CA GLY A 138 -2.21 9.92 16.07
C GLY A 138 -1.87 10.02 14.57
N VAL A 139 -1.00 9.19 14.00
CA VAL A 139 -0.70 9.21 12.53
C VAL A 139 -1.66 8.36 11.68
N GLY A 140 -2.49 7.53 12.31
CA GLY A 140 -3.41 6.61 11.64
C GLY A 140 -2.68 5.49 10.88
N GLY A 141 -3.37 4.39 10.61
CA GLY A 141 -2.82 3.24 9.88
C GLY A 141 -3.84 2.68 8.88
N THR A 142 -3.40 2.46 7.65
CA THR A 142 -4.17 1.78 6.61
C THR A 142 -4.18 0.28 6.90
N ARG A 143 -5.32 -0.27 7.34
CA ARG A 143 -5.51 -1.72 7.54
C ARG A 143 -6.10 -2.37 6.30
N TYR A 144 -5.40 -3.33 5.71
CA TYR A 144 -5.84 -4.03 4.50
C TYR A 144 -5.50 -5.53 4.54
N GLY A 145 -6.30 -6.34 3.84
CA GLY A 145 -6.09 -7.78 3.75
C GLY A 145 -4.92 -8.13 2.84
N LYS A 146 -3.96 -8.90 3.36
CA LYS A 146 -2.77 -9.34 2.61
C LYS A 146 -3.16 -10.11 1.34
N ASN A 147 -4.03 -11.11 1.47
CA ASN A 147 -4.43 -11.97 0.37
C ASN A 147 -5.15 -11.19 -0.74
N ILE A 148 -6.03 -10.27 -0.35
CA ILE A 148 -6.70 -9.34 -1.27
C ILE A 148 -5.67 -8.47 -1.99
N ALA A 149 -4.78 -7.83 -1.25
CA ALA A 149 -3.74 -6.98 -1.81
C ALA A 149 -2.83 -7.71 -2.80
N LEU A 150 -2.49 -8.98 -2.56
CA LEU A 150 -1.66 -9.80 -3.45
C LEU A 150 -2.41 -10.24 -4.72
N THR A 151 -3.69 -10.59 -4.61
CA THR A 151 -4.49 -11.14 -5.71
C THR A 151 -5.03 -10.08 -6.68
N LEU A 152 -5.27 -8.85 -6.21
CA LEU A 152 -5.75 -7.75 -7.06
C LEU A 152 -4.78 -7.46 -8.22
N ARG A 153 -5.29 -7.37 -9.44
CA ARG A 153 -4.50 -7.04 -10.63
C ARG A 153 -4.57 -5.56 -10.98
N GLY A 154 -3.49 -5.02 -11.50
CA GLY A 154 -3.32 -3.63 -11.95
C GLY A 154 -2.70 -2.71 -10.89
N ASN A 155 -1.69 -1.94 -11.30
CA ASN A 155 -0.99 -0.99 -10.42
C ASN A 155 -1.95 -0.03 -9.71
N TYR A 156 -2.85 0.61 -10.48
CA TYR A 156 -3.82 1.54 -9.90
C TYR A 156 -4.82 0.85 -8.99
N THR A 157 -5.28 -0.37 -9.33
CA THR A 157 -6.23 -1.13 -8.51
C THR A 157 -5.65 -1.43 -7.13
N LYS A 158 -4.41 -1.95 -7.06
CA LYS A 158 -3.75 -2.26 -5.78
C LYS A 158 -3.58 -1.00 -4.92
N ARG A 159 -3.15 0.11 -5.52
CA ARG A 159 -2.98 1.38 -4.79
C ARG A 159 -4.31 1.97 -4.34
N LEU A 160 -5.31 1.96 -5.22
CA LEU A 160 -6.64 2.46 -4.89
C LEU A 160 -7.31 1.61 -3.80
N TYR A 161 -7.13 0.29 -3.80
CA TYR A 161 -7.59 -0.57 -2.71
C TYR A 161 -7.02 -0.11 -1.36
N LYS A 162 -5.70 0.11 -1.27
CA LYS A 162 -5.05 0.62 -0.05
C LYS A 162 -5.60 2.00 0.35
N ILE A 163 -5.81 2.91 -0.59
CA ILE A 163 -6.43 4.22 -0.34
C ILE A 163 -7.85 4.06 0.22
N ILE A 164 -8.68 3.20 -0.36
CA ILE A 164 -10.04 2.97 0.11
C ILE A 164 -10.03 2.35 1.52
N CYS A 165 -9.13 1.41 1.80
CA CYS A 165 -8.92 0.87 3.13
C CYS A 165 -8.52 1.92 4.16
N SER A 166 -7.72 2.92 3.77
CA SER A 166 -7.29 4.00 4.68
C SER A 166 -8.41 4.97 5.03
N GLN A 167 -9.46 4.99 4.22
CA GLN A 167 -10.65 5.81 4.39
C GLN A 167 -11.87 4.97 4.82
N ARG A 168 -11.66 3.74 5.33
CA ARG A 168 -12.72 2.81 5.73
C ARG A 168 -13.70 3.41 6.74
N ASP A 169 -13.25 4.31 7.61
CA ASP A 169 -14.09 4.99 8.60
C ASP A 169 -14.96 6.12 8.01
N ARG A 170 -14.83 6.42 6.72
CA ARG A 170 -15.59 7.47 6.04
C ARG A 170 -16.63 6.86 5.12
N ARG A 171 -17.77 7.54 4.98
CA ARG A 171 -18.77 7.21 3.94
C ARG A 171 -18.41 7.79 2.58
N GLU A 172 -17.83 8.99 2.60
CA GLU A 172 -17.46 9.74 1.41
C GLU A 172 -16.04 10.27 1.56
N TYR A 173 -15.24 10.11 0.51
CA TYR A 173 -13.93 10.70 0.41
C TYR A 173 -13.83 11.55 -0.85
N TYR A 174 -13.53 12.84 -0.66
CA TYR A 174 -13.43 13.81 -1.74
C TYR A 174 -11.99 13.95 -2.17
N TYR A 175 -11.72 13.60 -3.42
CA TYR A 175 -10.41 13.64 -4.03
C TYR A 175 -10.39 14.68 -5.14
N SER A 176 -9.55 15.73 -5.04
CA SER A 176 -9.33 16.58 -6.21
C SER A 176 -8.69 15.73 -7.32
N ILE A 177 -9.10 15.94 -8.58
CA ILE A 177 -8.57 15.14 -9.70
C ILE A 177 -7.05 15.33 -9.81
N GLU A 178 -6.56 16.53 -9.53
CA GLU A 178 -5.12 16.82 -9.50
C GLU A 178 -4.39 15.96 -8.46
N GLN A 179 -4.87 15.95 -7.20
CA GLN A 179 -4.25 15.15 -6.15
C GLN A 179 -4.40 13.65 -6.45
N PHE A 180 -5.54 13.21 -7.00
CA PHE A 180 -5.78 11.82 -7.39
C PHE A 180 -4.77 11.35 -8.44
N CYS A 181 -4.55 12.15 -9.47
CA CYS A 181 -3.54 11.87 -10.49
C CYS A 181 -2.13 11.91 -9.90
N LYS A 182 -1.84 12.86 -9.02
CA LYS A 182 -0.55 13.00 -8.36
C LYS A 182 -0.20 11.79 -7.50
N ASP A 183 -1.14 11.32 -6.70
CA ASP A 183 -0.92 10.23 -5.75
C ASP A 183 -0.83 8.90 -6.48
N LEU A 184 -1.71 8.63 -7.46
CA LEU A 184 -1.65 7.40 -8.26
C LEU A 184 -0.61 7.44 -9.39
N GLU A 185 0.09 8.56 -9.59
CA GLU A 185 1.00 8.81 -10.71
C GLU A 185 0.35 8.60 -12.08
N ILE A 186 -0.90 9.03 -12.21
CA ILE A 186 -1.63 9.01 -13.48
C ILE A 186 -1.04 10.10 -14.38
N PRO A 187 -0.74 9.81 -15.65
CA PRO A 187 -0.23 10.82 -16.57
C PRO A 187 -1.14 12.04 -16.63
N ALA A 188 -0.57 13.24 -16.53
CA ALA A 188 -1.31 14.50 -16.60
C ALA A 188 -2.09 14.69 -17.92
N SER A 189 -1.73 13.93 -18.96
CA SER A 189 -2.44 13.87 -20.24
C SER A 189 -3.79 13.15 -20.18
N TYR A 190 -4.09 12.41 -19.10
CA TYR A 190 -5.36 11.70 -18.97
C TYR A 190 -6.52 12.68 -18.75
N SER A 191 -7.47 12.65 -19.66
CA SER A 191 -8.78 13.29 -19.47
C SER A 191 -9.61 12.55 -18.43
N ASN A 192 -10.64 13.21 -17.88
CA ASN A 192 -11.57 12.57 -16.93
C ASN A 192 -12.20 11.27 -17.49
N ALA A 193 -12.46 11.22 -18.80
CA ALA A 193 -12.96 10.02 -19.47
C ALA A 193 -11.92 8.88 -19.49
N GLN A 194 -10.64 9.20 -19.67
CA GLN A 194 -9.56 8.21 -19.59
C GLN A 194 -9.31 7.76 -18.15
N ILE A 195 -9.39 8.68 -17.17
CA ILE A 195 -9.34 8.32 -15.75
C ILE A 195 -10.47 7.35 -15.40
N ASP A 196 -11.70 7.64 -15.84
CA ASP A 196 -12.85 6.73 -15.67
C ASP A 196 -12.58 5.34 -16.25
N GLN A 197 -12.27 5.27 -17.55
CA GLN A 197 -12.19 4.01 -18.29
C GLN A 197 -10.96 3.18 -17.96
N LYS A 198 -9.82 3.82 -17.65
CA LYS A 198 -8.53 3.13 -17.48
C LYS A 198 -8.12 2.94 -16.02
N VAL A 199 -8.73 3.69 -15.09
CA VAL A 199 -8.34 3.69 -13.68
C VAL A 199 -9.53 3.31 -12.79
N LEU A 200 -10.55 4.15 -12.70
CA LEU A 200 -11.61 4.00 -11.71
C LEU A 200 -12.50 2.79 -11.98
N ARG A 201 -13.02 2.64 -13.22
CA ARG A 201 -13.92 1.53 -13.57
C ARG A 201 -13.22 0.16 -13.44
N PRO A 202 -12.01 -0.06 -13.98
CA PRO A 202 -11.31 -1.33 -13.78
C PRO A 202 -10.99 -1.63 -12.31
N ALA A 203 -10.64 -0.61 -11.52
CA ALA A 203 -10.34 -0.80 -10.10
C ALA A 203 -11.60 -1.12 -9.29
N GLN A 204 -12.71 -0.41 -9.54
CA GLN A 204 -14.00 -0.65 -8.91
C GLN A 204 -14.48 -2.08 -9.15
N THR A 205 -14.50 -2.54 -10.41
CA THR A 205 -14.93 -3.89 -10.76
C THR A 205 -14.08 -4.94 -10.04
N ARG A 206 -12.74 -4.83 -10.14
CA ARG A 206 -11.83 -5.83 -9.56
C ARG A 206 -11.91 -5.90 -8.04
N ILE A 207 -12.05 -4.76 -7.35
CA ILE A 207 -12.15 -4.73 -5.89
C ILE A 207 -13.50 -5.29 -5.42
N LYS A 208 -14.60 -4.97 -6.13
CA LYS A 208 -15.91 -5.56 -5.84
C LYS A 208 -15.94 -7.08 -6.04
N GLU A 209 -15.18 -7.58 -7.02
CA GLU A 209 -15.08 -9.01 -7.32
C GLU A 209 -14.07 -9.76 -6.42
N SER A 210 -13.19 -9.06 -5.69
CA SER A 210 -12.09 -9.70 -4.97
C SER A 210 -12.43 -10.21 -3.56
N GLU A 211 -13.71 -10.35 -3.21
CA GLU A 211 -14.19 -10.68 -1.85
C GLU A 211 -13.72 -9.71 -0.75
N ALA A 212 -13.21 -8.53 -1.12
CA ALA A 212 -12.69 -7.56 -0.18
C ALA A 212 -13.79 -7.03 0.75
N ASP A 213 -13.46 -6.86 2.03
CA ASP A 213 -14.38 -6.29 3.01
C ASP A 213 -14.69 -4.80 2.78
N VAL A 214 -13.93 -4.12 1.93
CA VAL A 214 -14.15 -2.72 1.58
C VAL A 214 -14.12 -2.57 0.06
N TRP A 215 -15.13 -1.87 -0.46
CA TRP A 215 -15.21 -1.48 -1.87
C TRP A 215 -15.71 -0.04 -1.99
N PHE A 216 -15.77 0.46 -3.23
CA PHE A 216 -16.21 1.82 -3.46
C PHE A 216 -17.12 1.96 -4.68
N ASP A 217 -17.95 2.98 -4.66
CA ASP A 217 -18.56 3.61 -5.83
C ASP A 217 -17.96 5.00 -6.03
N TYR A 218 -18.15 5.61 -7.19
CA TYR A 218 -17.58 6.93 -7.45
C TYR A 218 -18.43 7.82 -8.34
N LYS A 219 -18.21 9.13 -8.22
CA LYS A 219 -18.82 10.15 -9.09
C LYS A 219 -17.87 11.30 -9.34
N PHE A 220 -17.84 11.80 -10.57
CA PHE A 220 -17.18 13.05 -10.92
C PHE A 220 -18.10 14.24 -10.63
N ILE A 221 -17.59 15.26 -9.94
CA ILE A 221 -18.30 16.51 -9.67
C ILE A 221 -17.42 17.73 -9.99
N CYS A 222 -18.06 18.88 -10.16
CA CYS A 222 -17.39 20.19 -10.24
C CYS A 222 -17.67 20.94 -8.93
N LYS A 223 -16.67 21.02 -8.05
CA LYS A 223 -16.76 21.82 -6.81
C LYS A 223 -16.55 23.31 -7.08
N THR A 224 -15.74 23.64 -8.08
CA THR A 224 -15.30 25.01 -8.35
C THR A 224 -15.73 25.46 -9.76
N PRO A 225 -17.03 25.72 -9.98
CA PRO A 225 -17.52 26.13 -11.29
C PRO A 225 -16.99 27.52 -11.65
N LYS A 226 -16.42 27.66 -12.86
CA LYS A 226 -16.01 28.96 -13.40
C LYS A 226 -17.19 29.63 -14.10
N LYS A 227 -17.51 30.86 -13.71
CA LYS A 227 -18.61 31.65 -14.30
C LYS A 227 -18.40 31.79 -15.81
N GLY A 228 -19.43 31.46 -16.60
CA GLY A 228 -19.40 31.55 -18.07
C GLY A 228 -18.75 30.36 -18.78
N GLN A 229 -18.26 29.34 -18.07
CA GLN A 229 -17.73 28.11 -18.67
C GLN A 229 -18.62 26.91 -18.33
N LYS A 230 -18.67 25.92 -19.23
CA LYS A 230 -19.34 24.65 -18.94
C LYS A 230 -18.63 23.99 -17.76
N PRO A 231 -19.35 23.60 -16.69
CA PRO A 231 -18.75 22.94 -15.53
C PRO A 231 -17.95 21.70 -15.96
N LYS A 232 -16.66 21.70 -15.66
CA LYS A 232 -15.77 20.55 -15.84
C LYS A 232 -15.51 19.95 -14.47
N ALA A 233 -15.65 18.63 -14.34
CA ALA A 233 -15.37 17.99 -13.08
C ALA A 233 -13.91 18.19 -12.68
N ASP A 234 -13.71 18.60 -11.43
CA ASP A 234 -12.42 18.89 -10.78
C ASP A 234 -12.19 17.98 -9.56
N THR A 235 -13.21 17.24 -9.16
CA THR A 235 -13.22 16.41 -7.95
C THR A 235 -13.89 15.06 -8.23
N ILE A 236 -13.35 13.99 -7.66
CA ILE A 236 -13.94 12.66 -7.60
C ILE A 236 -14.45 12.46 -6.17
N ILE A 237 -15.70 12.05 -6.03
CA ILE A 237 -16.23 11.51 -4.77
C ILE A 237 -16.07 10.00 -4.82
N LEU A 238 -15.43 9.42 -3.82
CA LEU A 238 -15.42 7.97 -3.57
C LEU A 238 -16.42 7.69 -2.45
N PHE A 239 -17.45 6.91 -2.75
CA PHE A 239 -18.42 6.40 -1.78
C PHE A 239 -17.90 5.07 -1.27
N ILE A 240 -17.61 4.99 0.02
CA ILE A 240 -16.93 3.85 0.62
C ILE A 240 -17.95 2.95 1.28
N HIS A 241 -17.83 1.66 1.00
CA HIS A 241 -18.70 0.62 1.51
C HIS A 241 -17.86 -0.42 2.24
N ALA A 242 -18.34 -0.87 3.39
CA ALA A 242 -17.74 -1.96 4.14
C ALA A 242 -18.76 -3.10 4.31
N ARG A 243 -18.28 -4.33 4.25
CA ARG A 243 -19.07 -5.55 4.45
C ARG A 243 -19.74 -5.56 5.82
N ASN A 244 -19.02 -5.08 6.85
CA ASN A 244 -19.57 -4.82 8.17
C ASN A 244 -19.72 -3.30 8.40
N PRO A 245 -20.94 -2.75 8.38
CA PRO A 245 -21.18 -1.31 8.56
C PRO A 245 -20.74 -0.76 9.92
N GLN A 246 -20.53 -1.63 10.93
CA GLN A 246 -20.01 -1.21 12.23
C GLN A 246 -18.54 -0.78 12.17
N GLU A 247 -17.77 -1.28 11.19
CA GLU A 247 -16.37 -0.88 10.96
C GLU A 247 -16.23 0.55 10.41
N LEU A 248 -17.31 1.12 9.86
CA LEU A 248 -17.37 2.51 9.45
C LEU A 248 -17.42 3.48 10.66
N ARG A 249 -17.50 2.97 11.90
CA ARG A 249 -17.64 3.79 13.11
C ARG A 249 -16.31 4.19 13.78
N GLY A 250 -15.18 3.84 13.19
CA GLY A 250 -13.89 4.46 13.55
C GLY A 250 -13.23 3.94 14.83
N ASP A 251 -13.63 2.79 15.37
CA ASP A 251 -12.92 2.16 16.49
C ASP A 251 -11.57 1.61 16.00
N GLN A 252 -10.56 2.48 15.96
CA GLN A 252 -9.17 2.07 15.83
C GLN A 252 -8.78 1.32 17.11
N GLN A 253 -8.94 0.00 17.10
CA GLN A 253 -8.31 -0.84 18.12
C GLN A 253 -6.79 -0.65 18.03
N GLN A 254 -6.23 0.02 19.03
CA GLN A 254 -4.79 0.07 19.27
C GLN A 254 -4.32 -1.37 19.50
N GLN A 255 -3.52 -1.91 18.58
CA GLN A 255 -3.02 -3.28 18.73
C GLN A 255 -1.52 -3.37 18.96
N TYR A 256 -0.79 -2.25 18.96
CA TYR A 256 0.66 -2.27 19.15
C TYR A 256 1.12 -1.16 20.08
N SER A 257 1.37 -1.51 21.33
CA SER A 257 2.20 -0.73 22.26
C SER A 257 3.65 -1.19 22.12
N PHE A 258 4.57 -0.25 21.88
CA PHE A 258 6.00 -0.51 21.98
C PHE A 258 6.46 -0.05 23.37
N ASP A 259 6.98 -1.00 24.15
CA ASP A 259 7.87 -0.75 25.29
C ASP A 259 9.32 -1.00 24.85
#